data_AF-A0A8D0PWB0-F1
#
_entry.id   AF-A0A8D0PWB0-F1
#
_cell.length_a   1.000
_cell.length_b   1.000
_cell.length_c   1.000
_cell.angle_alpha   90.00
_cell.angle_beta   90.00
_cell.angle_gamma   90.00
#
_symmetry.space_group_name_H-M   'P 1'
#
loop_
_entity.id
_entity.type
_entity.pdbx_description
1 polymer ?
#
loop_
_entity_poly.entity_id
_entity_poly.type
_entity_poly.pdbx_seq_one_letter_code
_entity_poly.pdbx_strand_id
1 'polypeptide(L)'
;MAGEAQSWEKPSLAGRLGELAFLQIFIVPCLPALDTLRPQSYTLSVFLLPLGSGLPEGQAILFWHPQQSALKQGLRCLPHPLLLAQDVSPRRTLAQTPQSSGLRGARGRCPRLVHVPRTEVPRAMGSEVAQLLEAADFAARKHQRQRRKDPEGTPYINHPIGVARILTREAGITDIVVLQAALLHDTVEDTDTTLDEVELHFGVQVRRLVEEVTDDKTLPKLERKRLQVEQAPHSSPGAKLVKLADKLYNLRDLNRCTPEGWSERRVQEYFEWAAQVVKGLQGTNQQLEEALKQLFKERGLTV
;
A
#
# COMPACT_ATOMS: atom_id res chain seq x y z
N MET A 1 11.92 61.57 23.82
CA MET A 1 10.92 61.53 22.73
C MET A 1 10.48 60.09 22.58
N ALA A 2 9.33 59.80 23.20
CA ALA A 2 8.63 58.53 23.09
C ALA A 2 7.33 58.81 22.33
N GLY A 3 6.95 57.93 21.44
CA GLY A 3 5.71 57.96 20.68
C GLY A 3 5.69 56.76 19.74
N GLU A 4 4.57 56.17 19.38
CA GLU A 4 3.21 56.24 19.91
C GLU A 4 2.54 54.95 19.41
N ALA A 5 1.59 54.41 20.18
CA ALA A 5 0.84 53.22 19.81
C ALA A 5 -0.23 53.55 18.76
N GLN A 6 -0.46 52.67 17.77
CA GLN A 6 -1.72 52.65 17.03
C GLN A 6 -2.28 51.23 16.94
N SER A 7 -3.40 51.08 17.66
CA SER A 7 -4.40 50.02 17.59
C SER A 7 -5.25 50.18 16.33
N TRP A 8 -5.56 49.07 15.66
CA TRP A 8 -6.65 48.99 14.68
C TRP A 8 -7.45 47.71 14.93
N GLU A 9 -8.73 47.87 15.27
CA GLU A 9 -9.70 46.77 15.36
C GLU A 9 -10.40 46.46 14.02
N LYS A 10 -10.86 45.20 13.94
CA LYS A 10 -11.36 44.35 12.85
C LYS A 10 -12.45 44.90 11.91
N PRO A 11 -12.66 44.19 10.79
CA PRO A 11 -14.01 43.80 10.39
C PRO A 11 -14.19 42.27 10.30
N SER A 12 -15.29 41.79 10.87
CA SER A 12 -15.83 40.46 10.65
C SER A 12 -16.36 40.31 9.22
N LEU A 13 -16.02 39.21 8.54
CA LEU A 13 -16.83 38.71 7.44
C LEU A 13 -16.75 37.19 7.37
N ALA A 14 -17.83 36.58 7.83
CA ALA A 14 -18.23 35.25 7.43
C ALA A 14 -18.41 35.22 5.90
N GLY A 15 -17.72 34.33 5.22
CA GLY A 15 -17.74 34.23 3.76
C GLY A 15 -17.10 32.95 3.26
N ARG A 16 -17.90 31.87 3.27
CA ARG A 16 -17.76 30.58 2.57
C ARG A 16 -16.51 30.39 1.69
N LEU A 17 -15.57 29.56 2.16
CA LEU A 17 -14.67 28.78 1.31
C LEU A 17 -14.78 27.33 1.77
N GLY A 18 -15.14 26.44 0.85
CA GLY A 18 -15.34 25.01 1.10
C GLY A 18 -14.06 24.37 1.63
N GLU A 19 -14.18 23.70 2.76
CA GLU A 19 -13.10 22.95 3.39
C GLU A 19 -12.70 21.75 2.53
N LEU A 20 -11.55 21.84 1.87
CA LEU A 20 -10.80 20.67 1.42
C LEU A 20 -10.07 20.12 2.64
N ALA A 21 -10.62 19.09 3.27
CA ALA A 21 -9.99 18.43 4.41
C ALA A 21 -8.65 17.78 3.98
N PHE A 22 -7.56 18.31 4.53
CA PHE A 22 -6.21 17.75 4.44
C PHE A 22 -6.13 16.50 5.33
N LEU A 23 -5.73 15.37 4.77
CA LEU A 23 -5.33 14.19 5.54
C LEU A 23 -3.81 14.20 5.68
N GLN A 24 -3.31 14.61 6.84
CA GLN A 24 -1.89 14.58 7.20
C GLN A 24 -1.65 13.32 8.04
N ILE A 25 -1.08 12.29 7.43
CA ILE A 25 -0.76 11.03 8.12
C ILE A 25 0.61 11.22 8.80
N PHE A 26 0.63 11.26 10.13
CA PHE A 26 1.86 11.20 10.92
C PHE A 26 2.06 9.77 11.43
N ILE A 27 3.16 9.14 11.02
CA ILE A 27 3.62 7.88 11.59
C ILE A 27 4.67 8.23 12.65
N VAL A 28 4.32 8.11 13.93
CA VAL A 28 5.26 8.32 15.05
C VAL A 28 5.77 6.95 15.52
N PRO A 29 7.05 6.60 15.33
CA PRO A 29 7.61 5.39 15.91
C PRO A 29 7.76 5.54 17.42
N CYS A 30 7.08 4.69 18.19
CA CYS A 30 7.36 4.52 19.61
C CYS A 30 8.55 3.56 19.74
N LEU A 31 9.76 4.08 19.92
CA LEU A 31 10.96 3.30 20.25
C LEU A 31 10.89 2.81 21.71
N PRO A 32 10.95 1.49 21.99
CA PRO A 32 11.42 1.03 23.28
C PRO A 32 12.95 0.84 23.24
N ALA A 33 13.59 1.21 24.34
CA ALA A 33 15.01 0.98 24.57
C ALA A 33 15.39 -0.51 24.44
N LEU A 34 16.62 -0.70 23.95
CA LEU A 34 17.52 -1.86 23.92
C LEU A 34 17.07 -3.21 24.50
N ASP A 35 17.52 -4.26 23.80
CA ASP A 35 17.57 -5.69 24.16
C ASP A 35 16.26 -6.48 24.16
N THR A 36 16.01 -7.21 23.06
CA THR A 36 15.96 -8.69 23.02
C THR A 36 15.47 -9.23 21.67
N LEU A 37 16.20 -10.22 21.14
CA LEU A 37 15.86 -11.01 19.95
C LEU A 37 14.60 -11.87 20.19
N ARG A 38 13.42 -11.40 19.77
CA ARG A 38 12.25 -12.26 19.48
C ARG A 38 11.42 -11.69 18.32
N PRO A 39 10.80 -12.54 17.49
CA PRO A 39 9.89 -12.05 16.44
C PRO A 39 8.69 -11.37 17.10
N GLN A 40 8.52 -10.08 16.85
CA GLN A 40 7.37 -9.31 17.33
C GLN A 40 6.26 -9.41 16.28
N SER A 41 5.12 -9.96 16.70
CA SER A 41 3.86 -9.82 15.97
C SER A 41 3.33 -8.41 16.19
N TYR A 42 2.91 -7.75 15.12
CA TYR A 42 2.31 -6.42 15.17
C TYR A 42 0.80 -6.52 14.92
N THR A 43 0.02 -5.64 15.54
CA THR A 43 -1.44 -5.64 15.41
C THR A 43 -1.87 -4.25 14.94
N LEU A 44 -2.57 -4.19 13.81
CA LEU A 44 -3.24 -2.98 13.34
C LEU A 44 -4.47 -2.75 14.22
N SER A 45 -4.50 -1.62 14.94
CA SER A 45 -5.69 -1.21 15.71
C SER A 45 -6.26 0.05 15.09
N VAL A 46 -7.50 -0.03 14.61
CA VAL A 46 -8.26 1.12 14.10
C VAL A 46 -9.12 1.64 15.24
N PHE A 47 -8.83 2.83 15.74
CA PHE A 47 -9.66 3.48 16.75
C PHE A 47 -10.63 4.46 16.09
N LEU A 48 -11.93 4.23 16.30
CA LEU A 48 -12.96 5.23 16.07
C LEU A 48 -12.98 6.15 17.29
N LEU A 49 -12.57 7.41 17.13
CA LEU A 49 -12.64 8.38 18.21
C LEU A 49 -14.11 8.79 18.46
N PRO A 50 -14.53 8.96 19.72
CA PRO A 50 -15.86 9.46 20.04
C PRO A 50 -16.01 10.91 19.58
N LEU A 51 -17.20 11.25 19.07
CA LEU A 51 -17.57 12.59 18.65
C LEU A 51 -17.32 13.59 19.79
N GLY A 52 -16.44 14.57 19.56
CA GLY A 52 -16.11 15.62 20.54
C GLY A 52 -14.61 15.83 20.82
N SER A 53 -13.69 15.08 20.20
CA SER A 53 -12.25 15.20 20.44
C SER A 53 -11.53 16.37 19.72
N GLY A 54 -12.27 17.35 19.19
CA GLY A 54 -11.69 18.55 18.56
C GLY A 54 -10.98 18.31 17.21
N LEU A 55 -11.17 17.14 16.58
CA LEU A 55 -10.77 16.86 15.20
C LEU A 55 -12.02 16.84 14.31
N PRO A 56 -11.96 17.40 13.09
CA PRO A 56 -13.11 17.42 12.18
C PRO A 56 -13.53 16.00 11.78
N GLU A 57 -14.84 15.81 11.56
CA GLU A 57 -15.43 14.52 11.17
C GLU A 57 -14.72 13.90 9.94
N GLY A 58 -14.42 12.60 9.99
CA GLY A 58 -13.85 11.85 8.86
C GLY A 58 -12.37 11.48 8.95
N GLN A 59 -11.72 11.58 10.11
CA GLN A 59 -10.33 11.16 10.30
C GLN A 59 -10.22 9.79 10.99
N ALA A 60 -9.34 8.92 10.46
CA ALA A 60 -8.89 7.69 11.11
C ALA A 60 -7.39 7.81 11.37
N ILE A 61 -6.97 7.49 12.60
CA ILE A 61 -5.55 7.45 12.98
C ILE A 61 -5.14 5.97 13.07
N LEU A 62 -4.15 5.58 12.27
CA LEU A 62 -3.59 4.24 12.30
C LEU A 62 -2.39 4.24 13.25
N PHE A 63 -2.50 3.50 14.36
CA PHE A 63 -1.40 3.27 15.28
C PHE A 63 -0.81 1.88 15.07
N TRP A 64 0.51 1.79 15.13
CA TRP A 64 1.26 0.54 15.08
C TRP A 64 2.00 0.36 16.41
N HIS A 65 1.60 -0.63 17.21
CA HIS A 65 2.24 -0.90 18.49
C HIS A 65 2.69 -2.38 18.62
N PRO A 66 3.78 -2.64 19.36
CA PRO A 66 4.14 -4.01 19.75
C PRO A 66 3.07 -4.59 20.69
N GLN A 67 2.64 -5.83 20.43
CA GLN A 67 1.54 -6.52 21.12
C GLN A 67 1.66 -6.57 22.66
N GLN A 68 2.87 -6.42 23.23
CA GLN A 68 3.10 -6.46 24.68
C GLN A 68 2.73 -5.18 25.44
N SER A 69 2.40 -4.09 24.76
CA SER A 69 2.09 -2.79 25.40
C SER A 69 0.67 -2.69 25.98
N ALA A 70 -0.27 -3.54 25.54
CA ALA A 70 -1.68 -3.49 25.98
C ALA A 70 -1.88 -3.87 27.47
N LEU A 71 -0.99 -4.68 28.05
CA LEU A 71 -1.14 -5.15 29.43
C LEU A 71 -0.58 -4.19 30.50
N LYS A 72 0.21 -3.17 30.12
CA LYS A 72 0.86 -2.25 31.08
C LYS A 72 0.13 -0.93 31.33
N GLN A 73 -0.94 -0.61 30.57
CA GLN A 73 -1.61 0.69 30.67
C GLN A 73 -3.02 0.66 31.28
N GLY A 74 -3.49 -0.47 31.82
CA GLY A 74 -4.81 -0.52 32.49
C GLY A 74 -6.01 -0.25 31.57
N LEU A 75 -5.80 -0.21 30.25
CA LEU A 75 -6.86 -0.14 29.25
C LEU A 75 -7.55 -1.50 29.20
N ARG A 76 -8.79 -1.57 29.71
CA ARG A 76 -9.62 -2.77 29.60
C ARG A 76 -9.87 -3.04 28.11
N CYS A 77 -9.34 -4.16 27.61
CA CYS A 77 -9.84 -4.77 26.39
C CYS A 77 -11.33 -5.04 26.57
N LEU A 78 -12.19 -4.38 25.78
CA LEU A 78 -13.54 -4.89 25.60
C LEU A 78 -13.40 -6.27 24.96
N PRO A 79 -14.05 -7.32 25.49
CA PRO A 79 -13.99 -8.62 24.89
C PRO A 79 -14.55 -8.52 23.47
N HIS A 80 -13.77 -9.05 22.53
CA HIS A 80 -14.23 -9.46 21.21
C HIS A 80 -15.64 -10.05 21.33
N PRO A 81 -16.60 -9.73 20.45
CA PRO A 81 -17.80 -10.56 20.36
C PRO A 81 -17.32 -11.97 20.01
N LEU A 82 -17.31 -12.82 21.04
CA LEU A 82 -17.25 -14.27 20.93
C LEU A 82 -18.39 -14.66 20.00
N LEU A 83 -18.05 -14.99 18.76
CA LEU A 83 -18.89 -15.84 17.95
C LEU A 83 -18.86 -17.20 18.64
N LEU A 84 -19.77 -17.40 19.61
CA LEU A 84 -20.10 -18.70 20.15
C LEU A 84 -20.69 -19.51 18.99
N ALA A 85 -19.82 -20.22 18.28
CA ALA A 85 -20.22 -21.40 17.53
C ALA A 85 -20.81 -22.36 18.55
N GLN A 86 -22.13 -22.45 18.58
CA GLN A 86 -22.82 -23.51 19.29
C GLN A 86 -22.43 -24.83 18.62
N ASP A 87 -21.50 -25.52 19.26
CA ASP A 87 -21.18 -26.92 19.03
C ASP A 87 -22.43 -27.76 19.27
N VAL A 88 -23.25 -27.93 18.23
CA VAL A 88 -24.27 -28.98 18.19
C VAL A 88 -23.57 -30.24 17.70
N SER A 89 -22.88 -30.91 18.61
CA SER A 89 -22.45 -32.30 18.45
C SER A 89 -23.67 -33.22 18.52
N PRO A 90 -24.01 -34.02 17.50
CA PRO A 90 -24.88 -35.16 17.68
C PRO A 90 -24.03 -36.31 18.24
N ARG A 91 -24.35 -36.69 19.48
CA ARG A 91 -23.87 -37.91 20.14
C ARG A 91 -23.95 -39.10 19.18
N ARG A 92 -22.81 -39.65 18.77
CA ARG A 92 -22.72 -40.99 18.20
C ARG A 92 -22.82 -42.01 19.33
N THR A 93 -24.01 -42.53 19.52
CA THR A 93 -24.27 -43.71 20.33
C THR A 93 -23.61 -44.91 19.64
N LEU A 94 -22.71 -45.59 20.36
CA LEU A 94 -22.21 -46.92 20.03
C LEU A 94 -23.40 -47.89 19.99
N ALA A 95 -23.74 -48.38 18.81
CA ALA A 95 -24.66 -49.50 18.64
C ALA A 95 -23.90 -50.66 18.00
N GLN A 96 -23.92 -51.77 18.73
CA GLN A 96 -23.29 -53.04 18.43
C GLN A 96 -23.89 -53.65 17.16
N THR A 97 -23.04 -54.30 16.38
CA THR A 97 -23.39 -55.19 15.27
C THR A 97 -24.08 -56.45 15.78
N PRO A 98 -25.15 -56.89 15.09
CA PRO A 98 -25.40 -58.32 14.95
C PRO A 98 -25.40 -58.75 13.47
N GLN A 99 -24.92 -59.97 13.28
CA GLN A 99 -24.91 -60.73 12.05
C GLN A 99 -26.33 -61.12 11.60
N SER A 100 -26.60 -61.10 10.30
CA SER A 100 -27.51 -62.01 9.56
C SER A 100 -27.45 -61.63 8.06
N SER A 101 -26.92 -62.46 7.17
CA SER A 101 -27.56 -63.56 6.42
C SER A 101 -28.83 -63.19 5.64
N GLY A 102 -28.65 -62.97 4.34
CA GLY A 102 -29.53 -63.43 3.26
C GLY A 102 -30.85 -62.69 2.99
N LEU A 103 -30.98 -62.08 1.80
CA LEU A 103 -31.84 -62.56 0.69
C LEU A 103 -32.12 -61.47 -0.37
N ARG A 104 -31.83 -61.85 -1.63
CA ARG A 104 -32.49 -61.54 -2.92
C ARG A 104 -33.37 -60.28 -3.06
N GLY A 105 -32.92 -59.39 -3.94
CA GLY A 105 -33.60 -59.04 -5.20
C GLY A 105 -34.76 -58.03 -5.17
N ALA A 106 -34.51 -56.82 -5.68
CA ALA A 106 -35.48 -56.07 -6.48
C ALA A 106 -34.77 -54.93 -7.23
N ARG A 107 -35.06 -54.82 -8.53
CA ARG A 107 -34.52 -53.81 -9.45
C ARG A 107 -35.14 -52.44 -9.14
N GLY A 108 -34.32 -51.46 -8.77
CA GLY A 108 -34.69 -50.05 -8.66
C GLY A 108 -33.71 -49.20 -9.47
N ARG A 109 -34.23 -48.42 -10.42
CA ARG A 109 -33.44 -47.55 -11.31
C ARG A 109 -32.73 -46.47 -10.48
N CYS A 110 -31.41 -46.34 -10.62
CA CYS A 110 -30.68 -45.19 -10.11
C CYS A 110 -31.13 -43.93 -10.87
N PRO A 111 -31.59 -42.85 -10.20
CA PRO A 111 -31.80 -41.58 -10.87
C PRO A 111 -30.43 -41.04 -11.31
N ARG A 112 -30.36 -40.70 -12.60
CA ARG A 112 -29.19 -40.10 -13.27
C ARG A 112 -28.75 -38.88 -12.48
N LEU A 113 -27.51 -38.88 -11.99
CA LEU A 113 -26.86 -37.68 -11.46
C LEU A 113 -26.87 -36.61 -12.55
N VAL A 114 -27.78 -35.66 -12.43
CA VAL A 114 -27.74 -34.44 -13.23
C VAL A 114 -26.52 -33.68 -12.74
N HIS A 115 -25.51 -33.55 -13.60
CA HIS A 115 -24.42 -32.62 -13.35
C HIS A 115 -25.03 -31.22 -13.29
N VAL A 116 -25.25 -30.73 -12.08
CA VAL A 116 -25.57 -29.33 -11.86
C VAL A 116 -24.27 -28.58 -12.17
N PRO A 117 -24.21 -27.74 -13.22
CA PRO A 117 -23.05 -26.90 -13.42
C PRO A 117 -22.85 -26.11 -12.13
N ARG A 118 -21.65 -26.21 -11.55
CA ARG A 118 -21.24 -25.31 -10.47
C ARG A 118 -21.38 -23.91 -11.04
N THR A 119 -22.44 -23.21 -10.66
CA THR A 119 -22.51 -21.77 -10.82
C THR A 119 -21.30 -21.23 -10.09
N GLU A 120 -20.30 -20.78 -10.85
CA GLU A 120 -19.21 -19.97 -10.31
C GLU A 120 -19.87 -18.85 -9.53
N VAL A 121 -19.74 -18.90 -8.21
CA VAL A 121 -20.19 -17.82 -7.35
C VAL A 121 -19.30 -16.64 -7.73
N PRO A 122 -19.84 -15.52 -8.24
CA PRO A 122 -19.02 -14.36 -8.53
C PRO A 122 -18.34 -13.98 -7.22
N ARG A 123 -17.01 -14.03 -7.18
CA ARG A 123 -16.23 -13.58 -6.02
C ARG A 123 -16.67 -12.13 -5.80
N ALA A 124 -17.46 -11.89 -4.76
CA ALA A 124 -17.98 -10.57 -4.45
C ALA A 124 -16.77 -9.63 -4.36
N MET A 125 -16.66 -8.73 -5.33
CA MET A 125 -15.61 -7.71 -5.37
C MET A 125 -15.77 -6.90 -4.09
N GLY A 126 -14.79 -6.99 -3.19
CA GLY A 126 -14.74 -6.11 -2.02
C GLY A 126 -14.76 -4.65 -2.48
N SER A 127 -15.18 -3.73 -1.61
CA SER A 127 -15.13 -2.30 -1.92
C SER A 127 -13.72 -1.88 -2.35
N GLU A 128 -13.60 -0.82 -3.16
CA GLU A 128 -12.29 -0.27 -3.56
C GLU A 128 -11.39 0.03 -2.35
N VAL A 129 -11.99 0.45 -1.25
CA VAL A 129 -11.31 0.64 0.04
C VAL A 129 -10.71 -0.68 0.55
N ALA A 130 -11.47 -1.78 0.54
CA ALA A 130 -10.96 -3.09 0.94
C ALA A 130 -9.85 -3.57 -0.01
N GLN A 131 -9.97 -3.32 -1.31
CA GLN A 131 -8.95 -3.67 -2.31
C GLN A 131 -7.63 -2.91 -2.09
N LEU A 132 -7.70 -1.61 -1.76
CA LEU A 132 -6.51 -0.82 -1.40
C LEU A 132 -5.89 -1.27 -0.08
N LEU A 133 -6.71 -1.54 0.94
CA LEU A 133 -6.22 -2.00 2.24
C LEU A 133 -5.51 -3.35 2.14
N GLU A 134 -6.03 -4.28 1.32
CA GLU A 134 -5.37 -5.57 1.08
C GLU A 134 -3.98 -5.39 0.42
N ALA A 135 -3.87 -4.53 -0.59
CA ALA A 135 -2.59 -4.26 -1.25
C ALA A 135 -1.61 -3.55 -0.31
N ALA A 136 -2.09 -2.59 0.49
CA ALA A 136 -1.27 -1.87 1.46
C ALA A 136 -0.76 -2.80 2.59
N ASP A 137 -1.62 -3.65 3.14
CA ASP A 137 -1.24 -4.65 4.14
C ASP A 137 -0.23 -5.66 3.58
N PHE A 138 -0.48 -6.16 2.36
CA PHE A 138 0.45 -7.07 1.68
C PHE A 138 1.83 -6.43 1.49
N ALA A 139 1.89 -5.22 0.94
CA ALA A 139 3.13 -4.48 0.76
C ALA A 139 3.83 -4.22 2.10
N ALA A 140 3.08 -3.86 3.15
CA ALA A 140 3.63 -3.61 4.48
C ALA A 140 4.27 -4.86 5.07
N ARG A 141 3.62 -6.03 4.94
CA ARG A 141 4.15 -7.31 5.39
C ARG A 141 5.42 -7.71 4.63
N LYS A 142 5.43 -7.58 3.31
CA LYS A 142 6.59 -7.93 2.47
C LYS A 142 7.78 -7.01 2.73
N HIS A 143 7.55 -5.72 2.92
CA HIS A 143 8.59 -4.72 3.18
C HIS A 143 8.89 -4.48 4.67
N GLN A 144 8.36 -5.29 5.61
CA GLN A 144 8.43 -5.04 7.06
C GLN A 144 9.86 -4.83 7.61
N ARG A 145 10.86 -5.48 7.00
CA ARG A 145 12.28 -5.40 7.38
C ARG A 145 13.09 -4.43 6.53
N GLN A 146 12.53 -3.94 5.42
CA GLN A 146 13.22 -3.02 4.54
C GLN A 146 13.13 -1.58 5.08
N ARG A 147 14.19 -0.81 4.85
CA ARG A 147 14.28 0.62 5.19
C ARG A 147 14.72 1.43 3.98
N ARG A 148 14.31 2.69 3.95
CA ARG A 148 14.83 3.71 3.05
C ARG A 148 16.27 4.04 3.42
N LYS A 149 16.97 4.70 2.50
CA LYS A 149 18.40 5.02 2.62
C LYS A 149 18.65 6.42 3.17
N ASP A 150 17.62 7.07 3.68
CA ASP A 150 17.76 8.32 4.41
C ASP A 150 18.38 8.06 5.79
N PRO A 151 19.01 9.06 6.44
CA PRO A 151 19.75 8.87 7.69
C PRO A 151 18.94 8.28 8.84
N GLU A 152 17.63 8.51 8.85
CA GLU A 152 16.71 7.97 9.86
C GLU A 152 16.34 6.49 9.60
N GLY A 153 16.67 5.97 8.42
CA GLY A 153 16.27 4.64 7.98
C GLY A 153 14.75 4.48 8.02
N THR A 154 14.02 5.37 7.33
CA THR A 154 12.55 5.37 7.35
C THR A 154 11.97 4.02 6.88
N PRO A 155 10.89 3.47 7.47
CA PRO A 155 10.27 2.22 6.98
C PRO A 155 9.95 2.26 5.49
N TYR A 156 10.32 1.21 4.74
CA TYR A 156 10.22 1.25 3.28
C TYR A 156 8.77 1.39 2.77
N ILE A 157 7.79 0.85 3.49
CA ILE A 157 6.37 0.96 3.17
C ILE A 157 5.88 2.40 2.95
N ASN A 158 6.56 3.40 3.54
CA ASN A 158 6.24 4.80 3.32
C ASN A 158 6.42 5.21 1.85
N HIS A 159 7.35 4.59 1.13
CA HIS A 159 7.57 4.85 -0.30
C HIS A 159 6.41 4.37 -1.18
N PRO A 160 6.01 3.08 -1.20
CA PRO A 160 4.85 2.67 -2.00
C PRO A 160 3.55 3.41 -1.66
N ILE A 161 3.31 3.71 -0.38
CA ILE A 161 2.17 4.55 0.04
C ILE A 161 2.30 5.96 -0.56
N GLY A 162 3.49 6.56 -0.50
CA GLY A 162 3.78 7.87 -1.07
C GLY A 162 3.57 7.93 -2.59
N VAL A 163 3.99 6.89 -3.31
CA VAL A 163 3.78 6.76 -4.76
C VAL A 163 2.28 6.67 -5.08
N ALA A 164 1.53 5.81 -4.39
CA ALA A 164 0.07 5.72 -4.58
C ALA A 164 -0.65 7.04 -4.20
N ARG A 165 -0.16 7.75 -3.17
CA ARG A 165 -0.67 9.08 -2.79
C ARG A 165 -0.39 10.13 -3.86
N ILE A 166 0.78 10.13 -4.50
CA ILE A 166 1.08 11.03 -5.63
C ILE A 166 0.08 10.79 -6.76
N LEU A 167 -0.16 9.53 -7.12
CA LEU A 167 -1.11 9.18 -8.18
C LEU A 167 -2.53 9.68 -7.88
N THR A 168 -3.01 9.48 -6.66
CA THR A 168 -4.36 9.92 -6.27
C THR A 168 -4.48 11.44 -6.12
N ARG A 169 -3.53 12.08 -5.41
CA ARG A 169 -3.65 13.48 -5.00
C ARG A 169 -3.14 14.49 -6.01
N GLU A 170 -2.14 14.12 -6.79
CA GLU A 170 -1.49 15.05 -7.74
C GLU A 170 -1.86 14.73 -9.17
N ALA A 171 -1.94 13.44 -9.53
CA ALA A 171 -2.28 13.01 -10.88
C ALA A 171 -3.78 12.77 -11.12
N GLY A 172 -4.59 12.74 -10.05
CA GLY A 172 -6.04 12.53 -10.15
C GLY A 172 -6.46 11.11 -10.54
N ILE A 173 -5.61 10.11 -10.30
CA ILE A 173 -5.87 8.72 -10.68
C ILE A 173 -6.80 8.06 -9.67
N THR A 174 -7.88 7.45 -10.18
CA THR A 174 -8.86 6.68 -9.41
C THR A 174 -8.90 5.19 -9.78
N ASP A 175 -8.15 4.77 -10.82
CA ASP A 175 -8.10 3.38 -11.26
C ASP A 175 -7.49 2.48 -10.19
N ILE A 176 -8.32 1.59 -9.61
CA ILE A 176 -7.92 0.70 -8.52
C ILE A 176 -6.76 -0.23 -8.90
N VAL A 177 -6.69 -0.69 -10.16
CA VAL A 177 -5.62 -1.59 -10.63
C VAL A 177 -4.28 -0.86 -10.61
N VAL A 178 -4.25 0.40 -11.09
CA VAL A 178 -3.05 1.24 -11.09
C VAL A 178 -2.62 1.58 -9.66
N LEU A 179 -3.56 1.88 -8.77
CA LEU A 179 -3.27 2.21 -7.37
C LEU A 179 -2.75 1.00 -6.58
N GLN A 180 -3.31 -0.19 -6.81
CA GLN A 180 -2.78 -1.43 -6.25
C GLN A 180 -1.38 -1.73 -6.79
N ALA A 181 -1.16 -1.59 -8.10
CA ALA A 181 0.17 -1.76 -8.69
C ALA A 181 1.20 -0.78 -8.10
N ALA A 182 0.81 0.47 -7.83
CA ALA A 182 1.68 1.45 -7.18
C ALA A 182 2.06 1.06 -5.73
N LEU A 183 1.13 0.48 -4.97
CA LEU A 183 1.44 -0.04 -3.63
C LEU A 183 2.36 -1.27 -3.67
N LEU A 184 2.32 -2.03 -4.76
CA LEU A 184 3.00 -3.31 -4.92
C LEU A 184 4.27 -3.25 -5.79
N HIS A 185 4.59 -2.11 -6.40
CA HIS A 185 5.58 -2.01 -7.48
C HIS A 185 6.97 -2.57 -7.14
N ASP A 186 7.40 -2.44 -5.88
CA ASP A 186 8.71 -2.93 -5.42
C ASP A 186 8.65 -4.32 -4.76
N THR A 187 7.46 -4.92 -4.61
CA THR A 187 7.31 -6.18 -3.86
C THR A 187 8.05 -7.33 -4.55
N VAL A 188 7.86 -7.53 -5.84
CA VAL A 188 8.57 -8.57 -6.60
C VAL A 188 10.05 -8.22 -6.76
N GLU A 189 10.37 -6.93 -6.88
CA GLU A 189 11.73 -6.46 -7.09
C GLU A 189 12.65 -6.65 -5.86
N ASP A 190 12.15 -6.36 -4.66
CA ASP A 190 12.96 -6.22 -3.44
C ASP A 190 12.59 -7.19 -2.30
N THR A 191 11.63 -8.10 -2.51
CA THR A 191 11.18 -9.06 -1.47
C THR A 191 11.15 -10.49 -2.01
N ASP A 192 10.61 -11.43 -1.22
CA ASP A 192 10.41 -12.83 -1.63
C ASP A 192 9.12 -13.06 -2.45
N THR A 193 8.45 -11.98 -2.85
CA THR A 193 7.18 -12.03 -3.59
C THR A 193 7.40 -12.51 -5.02
N THR A 194 6.50 -13.36 -5.51
CA THR A 194 6.49 -13.81 -6.91
C THR A 194 5.34 -13.18 -7.69
N LEU A 195 5.46 -13.12 -9.02
CA LEU A 195 4.36 -12.65 -9.88
C LEU A 195 3.11 -13.53 -9.75
N ASP A 196 3.28 -14.84 -9.57
CA ASP A 196 2.16 -15.77 -9.35
C ASP A 196 1.44 -15.47 -8.03
N GLU A 197 2.17 -15.10 -6.97
CA GLU A 197 1.59 -14.63 -5.70
C GLU A 197 0.79 -13.33 -5.91
N VAL A 198 1.32 -12.37 -6.66
CA VAL A 198 0.60 -11.14 -7.00
C VAL A 198 -0.69 -11.45 -7.78
N GLU A 199 -0.63 -12.35 -8.77
CA GLU A 199 -1.79 -12.74 -9.56
C GLU A 199 -2.86 -13.46 -8.73
N LEU A 200 -2.45 -14.34 -7.80
CA LEU A 200 -3.36 -15.06 -6.91
C LEU A 200 -4.18 -14.11 -6.01
N HIS A 201 -3.52 -13.07 -5.48
CA HIS A 201 -4.13 -12.13 -4.54
C HIS A 201 -4.87 -10.98 -5.22
N PHE A 202 -4.31 -10.42 -6.30
CA PHE A 202 -4.75 -9.16 -6.90
C PHE A 202 -5.23 -9.29 -8.36
N GLY A 203 -5.06 -10.47 -8.97
CA GLY A 203 -5.48 -10.76 -10.32
C GLY A 203 -4.48 -10.34 -11.40
N VAL A 204 -4.74 -10.83 -12.62
CA VAL A 204 -3.81 -10.73 -13.76
C VAL A 204 -3.50 -9.28 -14.17
N GLN A 205 -4.45 -8.35 -14.02
CA GLN A 205 -4.26 -6.96 -14.44
C GLN A 205 -3.22 -6.26 -13.55
N VAL A 206 -3.30 -6.45 -12.22
CA VAL A 206 -2.32 -5.92 -11.27
C VAL A 206 -0.97 -6.59 -11.47
N ARG A 207 -0.94 -7.92 -11.61
CA ARG A 207 0.30 -8.67 -11.89
C ARG A 207 1.03 -8.15 -13.11
N ARG A 208 0.34 -7.85 -14.22
CA ARG A 208 0.96 -7.32 -15.44
C ARG A 208 1.59 -5.95 -15.22
N LEU A 209 0.90 -5.05 -14.53
CA LEU A 209 1.48 -3.74 -14.22
C LEU A 209 2.70 -3.87 -13.30
N VAL A 210 2.64 -4.74 -12.29
CA VAL A 210 3.78 -4.99 -11.38
C VAL A 210 4.97 -5.59 -12.15
N GLU A 211 4.72 -6.50 -13.09
CA GLU A 211 5.74 -7.06 -13.98
C GLU A 211 6.42 -5.99 -14.83
N GLU A 212 5.66 -5.06 -15.42
CA GLU A 212 6.20 -3.97 -16.26
C GLU A 212 7.07 -2.95 -15.49
N VAL A 213 6.89 -2.85 -14.17
CA VAL A 213 7.61 -1.91 -13.29
C VAL A 213 8.70 -2.58 -12.45
N THR A 214 8.86 -3.90 -12.55
CA THR A 214 9.88 -4.67 -11.84
C THR A 214 11.16 -4.75 -12.69
N ASP A 215 12.30 -4.31 -12.15
CA ASP A 215 13.58 -4.53 -12.82
C ASP A 215 14.09 -5.97 -12.64
N ASP A 216 14.73 -6.53 -13.67
CA ASP A 216 15.43 -7.81 -13.57
C ASP A 216 16.71 -7.70 -12.72
N LYS A 217 16.65 -8.14 -11.46
CA LYS A 217 17.76 -8.13 -10.50
C LYS A 217 18.93 -9.06 -10.85
N THR A 218 18.79 -9.94 -11.84
CA THR A 218 19.92 -10.76 -12.32
C THR A 218 20.93 -9.95 -13.13
N LEU A 219 20.50 -8.79 -13.66
CA LEU A 219 21.33 -7.90 -14.47
C LEU A 219 22.14 -6.92 -13.62
N PRO A 220 23.35 -6.51 -14.09
CA PRO A 220 24.12 -5.46 -13.45
C PRO A 220 23.33 -4.16 -13.33
N LYS A 221 23.57 -3.40 -12.26
CA LYS A 221 22.86 -2.14 -11.99
C LYS A 221 22.87 -1.14 -13.15
N LEU A 222 23.99 -1.03 -13.87
CA LEU A 222 24.11 -0.13 -15.03
C LEU A 222 23.19 -0.59 -16.18
N GLU A 223 23.08 -1.91 -16.39
CA GLU A 223 22.22 -2.48 -17.42
C GLU A 223 20.74 -2.26 -17.09
N ARG A 224 20.34 -2.49 -15.83
CA ARG A 224 18.96 -2.19 -15.38
C ARG A 224 18.59 -0.73 -15.61
N LYS A 225 19.50 0.19 -15.29
CA LYS A 225 19.32 1.62 -15.58
C LYS A 225 19.16 1.92 -17.07
N ARG A 226 19.93 1.26 -17.94
CA ARG A 226 19.82 1.41 -19.40
C ARG A 226 18.47 0.91 -19.91
N LEU A 227 18.06 -0.27 -19.45
CA LEU A 227 16.78 -0.87 -19.81
C LEU A 227 15.59 -0.02 -19.36
N GLN A 228 15.64 0.63 -18.19
CA GLN A 228 14.57 1.57 -17.80
C GLN A 228 14.39 2.72 -18.81
N VAL A 229 15.48 3.21 -19.41
CA VAL A 229 15.40 4.26 -20.46
C VAL A 229 14.83 3.69 -21.76
N GLU A 230 15.33 2.53 -22.18
CA GLU A 230 14.91 1.87 -23.43
C GLU A 230 13.44 1.42 -23.40
N GLN A 231 12.97 0.90 -22.26
CA GLN A 231 11.61 0.35 -22.10
C GLN A 231 10.56 1.39 -21.69
N ALA A 232 10.99 2.58 -21.25
CA ALA A 232 10.08 3.68 -20.88
C ALA A 232 9.01 3.98 -21.96
N PRO A 233 9.36 4.22 -23.26
CA PRO A 233 8.35 4.52 -24.28
C PRO A 233 7.40 3.35 -24.58
N HIS A 234 7.82 2.11 -24.35
CA HIS A 234 7.10 0.88 -24.66
C HIS A 234 6.18 0.38 -23.54
N SER A 235 6.26 0.98 -22.35
CA SER A 235 5.43 0.61 -21.21
C SER A 235 3.96 0.97 -21.43
N SER A 236 3.04 0.20 -20.84
CA SER A 236 1.60 0.49 -20.86
C SER A 236 1.28 1.82 -20.15
N PRO A 237 0.14 2.47 -20.44
CA PRO A 237 -0.24 3.72 -19.78
C PRO A 237 -0.25 3.63 -18.24
N GLY A 238 -0.76 2.53 -17.69
CA GLY A 238 -0.77 2.28 -16.24
C GLY A 238 0.64 2.16 -15.67
N ALA A 239 1.54 1.43 -16.34
CA ALA A 239 2.93 1.31 -15.91
C ALA A 239 3.68 2.64 -16.01
N LYS A 240 3.41 3.46 -17.04
CA LYS A 240 3.99 4.81 -17.15
C LYS A 240 3.57 5.72 -16.00
N LEU A 241 2.31 5.68 -15.57
CA LEU A 241 1.84 6.42 -14.39
C LEU A 241 2.62 6.03 -13.13
N VAL A 242 2.75 4.73 -12.85
CA VAL A 242 3.50 4.23 -11.69
C VAL A 242 4.97 4.66 -11.77
N LYS A 243 5.62 4.51 -12.93
CA LYS A 243 7.03 4.92 -13.13
C LYS A 243 7.23 6.42 -12.94
N LEU A 244 6.32 7.26 -13.42
CA LEU A 244 6.37 8.71 -13.22
C LEU A 244 6.25 9.08 -11.74
N ALA A 245 5.28 8.50 -11.03
CA ALA A 245 5.07 8.77 -9.62
C ALA A 245 6.23 8.25 -8.74
N ASP A 246 6.79 7.08 -9.04
CA ASP A 246 7.99 6.55 -8.39
C ASP A 246 9.18 7.51 -8.54
N LYS A 247 9.45 7.96 -9.77
CA LYS A 247 10.54 8.93 -10.01
C LYS A 247 10.28 10.25 -9.29
N LEU A 248 9.05 10.77 -9.32
CA LEU A 248 8.71 12.01 -8.62
C LEU A 248 8.93 11.88 -7.11
N TYR A 249 8.49 10.77 -6.50
CA TYR A 249 8.71 10.50 -5.09
C TYR A 249 10.22 10.47 -4.76
N ASN A 250 10.99 9.68 -5.51
CA ASN A 250 12.42 9.51 -5.26
C ASN A 250 13.21 10.81 -5.44
N LEU A 251 12.90 11.62 -6.47
CA LEU A 251 13.57 12.90 -6.68
C LEU A 251 13.25 13.92 -5.58
N ARG A 252 12.00 13.94 -5.07
CA ARG A 252 11.64 14.74 -3.90
C ARG A 252 12.37 14.27 -2.65
N ASP A 253 12.51 12.97 -2.45
CA ASP A 253 13.23 12.38 -1.32
C ASP A 253 14.73 12.74 -1.38
N LEU A 254 15.35 12.69 -2.57
CA LEU A 254 16.74 13.12 -2.78
C LEU A 254 16.97 14.61 -2.52
N ASN A 255 16.00 15.47 -2.82
CA ASN A 255 16.08 16.90 -2.49
C ASN A 255 15.85 17.17 -1.00
N ARG A 256 15.01 16.37 -0.33
CA ARG A 256 14.77 16.45 1.11
C ARG A 256 15.99 16.01 1.90
N CYS A 257 16.59 14.87 1.52
CA CYS A 257 17.71 14.29 2.23
C CYS A 257 18.60 13.46 1.32
N THR A 258 19.90 13.75 1.31
CA THR A 258 20.89 12.93 0.61
C THR A 258 20.99 11.56 1.29
N PRO A 259 20.86 10.45 0.54
CA PRO A 259 20.97 9.11 1.12
C PRO A 259 22.34 8.85 1.76
N GLU A 260 22.37 7.98 2.77
CA GLU A 260 23.60 7.63 3.47
C GLU A 260 24.66 7.05 2.51
N GLY A 261 25.88 7.59 2.59
CA GLY A 261 27.00 7.20 1.72
C GLY A 261 26.92 7.70 0.27
N TRP A 262 25.97 8.58 -0.07
CA TRP A 262 25.92 9.21 -1.39
C TRP A 262 26.62 10.57 -1.39
N SER A 263 27.42 10.83 -2.43
CA SER A 263 27.93 12.16 -2.72
C SER A 263 26.90 12.99 -3.48
N GLU A 264 27.03 14.32 -3.43
CA GLU A 264 26.19 15.23 -4.23
C GLU A 264 26.27 14.91 -5.73
N ARG A 265 27.46 14.53 -6.22
CA ARG A 265 27.66 14.07 -7.59
C ARG A 265 26.75 12.88 -7.92
N ARG A 266 26.69 11.88 -7.03
CA ARG A 266 25.86 10.69 -7.25
C ARG A 266 24.36 11.02 -7.21
N VAL A 267 23.96 12.02 -6.41
CA VAL A 267 22.59 12.55 -6.45
C VAL A 267 22.32 13.17 -7.83
N GLN A 268 23.22 14.02 -8.33
CA GLN A 268 23.07 14.64 -9.65
C GLN A 268 23.01 13.58 -10.78
N GLU A 269 23.88 12.56 -10.75
CA GLU A 269 23.86 11.43 -11.69
C GLU A 269 22.53 10.66 -11.65
N TYR A 270 21.85 10.63 -10.49
CA TYR A 270 20.50 10.06 -10.40
C TYR A 270 19.47 10.95 -11.10
N PHE A 271 19.53 12.27 -10.92
CA PHE A 271 18.65 13.22 -11.63
C PHE A 271 18.84 13.15 -13.15
N GLU A 272 20.08 13.09 -13.63
CA GLU A 272 20.41 12.95 -15.05
C GLU A 272 19.86 11.65 -15.66
N TRP A 273 19.97 10.54 -14.93
CA TRP A 273 19.38 9.27 -15.35
C TRP A 273 17.85 9.30 -15.31
N ALA A 274 17.26 9.85 -14.25
CA ALA A 274 15.81 9.96 -14.11
C ALA A 274 15.21 10.82 -15.24
N ALA A 275 15.88 11.91 -15.64
CA ALA A 275 15.48 12.73 -16.78
C ALA A 275 15.40 11.92 -18.09
N GLN A 276 16.38 11.05 -18.36
CA GLN A 276 16.37 10.19 -19.55
C GLN A 276 15.20 9.20 -19.54
N VAL A 277 14.89 8.61 -18.38
CA VAL A 277 13.73 7.71 -18.23
C VAL A 277 12.44 8.50 -18.43
N VAL A 278 12.27 9.64 -17.75
CA VAL A 278 11.04 10.46 -17.81
C VAL A 278 10.76 10.95 -19.23
N LYS A 279 11.79 11.26 -20.03
CA LYS A 279 11.62 11.61 -21.45
C LYS A 279 10.86 10.54 -22.24
N GLY A 280 11.11 9.25 -21.96
CA GLY A 280 10.36 8.15 -22.58
C GLY A 280 8.94 7.95 -22.02
N LEU A 281 8.63 8.55 -20.87
CA LEU A 281 7.33 8.45 -20.19
C LEU A 281 6.39 9.61 -20.50
N GLN A 282 6.85 10.65 -21.21
CA GLN A 282 6.07 11.85 -21.55
C GLN A 282 4.77 11.53 -22.32
N GLY A 283 3.80 12.43 -22.21
CA GLY A 283 2.48 12.28 -22.83
C GLY A 283 1.55 11.32 -22.08
N THR A 284 1.83 11.04 -20.81
CA THR A 284 1.03 10.15 -19.95
C THR A 284 0.19 10.94 -18.94
N ASN A 285 0.78 11.89 -18.22
CA ASN A 285 0.08 12.69 -17.22
C ASN A 285 0.75 14.05 -17.02
N GLN A 286 0.03 15.10 -17.41
CA GLN A 286 0.56 16.46 -17.42
C GLN A 286 1.00 16.97 -16.03
N GLN A 287 0.25 16.63 -14.98
CA GLN A 287 0.53 17.09 -13.62
C GLN A 287 1.86 16.52 -13.09
N LEU A 288 2.08 15.21 -13.27
CA LEU A 288 3.33 14.57 -12.87
C LEU A 288 4.51 15.07 -13.71
N GLU A 289 4.31 15.21 -15.02
CA GLU A 289 5.34 15.66 -15.94
C GLU A 289 5.80 17.09 -15.64
N GLU A 290 4.89 18.02 -15.35
CA GLU A 290 5.25 19.39 -14.97
C GLU A 290 5.94 19.45 -13.60
N ALA A 291 5.50 18.64 -12.62
CA ALA A 291 6.17 18.55 -11.33
C ALA A 291 7.61 18.02 -11.47
N LEU A 292 7.83 16.99 -12.29
CA LEU A 292 9.14 16.45 -12.61
C LEU A 292 10.01 17.48 -13.35
N LYS A 293 9.46 18.14 -14.36
CA LYS A 293 10.15 19.17 -15.16
C LYS A 293 10.65 20.32 -14.28
N GLN A 294 9.87 20.73 -13.28
CA GLN A 294 10.30 21.75 -12.33
C GLN A 294 11.52 21.28 -11.50
N LEU A 295 11.50 20.05 -10.97
CA LEU A 295 12.63 19.49 -10.23
C LEU A 295 13.89 19.33 -11.09
N PHE A 296 13.73 18.95 -12.37
CA PHE A 296 14.86 18.86 -13.30
C PHE A 296 15.45 20.24 -13.60
N LYS A 297 14.60 21.26 -13.82
CA LYS A 297 15.02 22.63 -14.09
C LYS A 297 15.83 23.23 -12.94
N GLU A 298 15.44 22.96 -11.70
CA GLU A 298 16.18 23.39 -10.50
C GLU A 298 17.62 22.87 -10.44
N ARG A 299 17.90 21.77 -11.16
CA ARG A 299 19.23 21.16 -11.27
C ARG A 299 19.88 21.34 -12.64
N GLY A 300 19.37 22.28 -13.44
CA GLY A 300 19.93 22.61 -14.76
C GLY A 300 19.71 21.55 -15.83
N LEU A 301 18.72 20.67 -15.65
CA LEU A 301 18.37 19.62 -16.61
C LEU A 301 17.09 20.00 -17.38
N THR A 302 17.06 19.59 -18.65
CA THR A 302 15.90 19.78 -19.54
C THR A 302 15.40 18.43 -20.01
N VAL A 303 14.08 18.23 -19.95
CA VAL A 303 13.38 16.98 -20.30
C VAL A 303 12.24 17.30 -21.26
#